data_AF-A0A1Y3N388-F1
#
_entry.id   AF-A0A1Y3N388-F1
#
_cell.length_a   1.000
_cell.length_b   1.000
_cell.length_c   1.000
_cell.angle_alpha   90.00
_cell.angle_beta   90.00
_cell.angle_gamma   90.00
#
_symmetry.space_group_name_H-M   'P 1'
#
loop_
_entity.id
_entity.type
_entity.pdbx_description
1 polymer ?
#
loop_
_entity_poly.entity_id
_entity_poly.type
_entity_poly.pdbx_seq_one_letter_code
_entity_poly.pdbx_strand_id
1 'polypeptide(L)'
;LKKEREERAKRKKIWKQICSKEVPIAYKRMSQSTSVKLLNLRKISQLCQRETKRVAYKYYKMNKDYPYKCKRAMREMLIFWKRNEREEREARKRAEKEAQEKLRIEEEIREQRRQARKLNFLITQTELYSHFVGKKIQGTTTEDSSSQSVQTQDNNKNKPENDKQVTDFDEIDFDDDDEDKLKERAQQSAEAALKLCQEQTKIFDEETKALRKQAESNNNLNISEEQLNEIDFKNPTSLTSGMETEQPKMLTCQLKAYQLKGLNWLANLYEQGINGILADEMGLGKTVQSIALMAYLAEKNNIWGPFLVICPASTLHNWQQEVTKFAPELKVI
;
A
#
# COMPACT_ATOMS: atom_id res chain seq x y z
N LEU A 1 128.73 -68.92 -29.70
CA LEU A 1 129.32 -67.66 -29.14
C LEU A 1 128.97 -66.40 -29.95
N LYS A 2 129.28 -66.28 -31.25
CA LYS A 2 129.01 -65.04 -32.03
C LYS A 2 127.50 -64.75 -32.25
N LYS A 3 126.71 -65.75 -32.67
CA LYS A 3 125.24 -65.64 -32.82
C LYS A 3 124.53 -65.21 -31.53
N GLU A 4 124.96 -65.78 -30.39
CA GLU A 4 124.39 -65.45 -29.08
C GLU A 4 124.67 -64.00 -28.64
N ARG A 5 125.87 -63.48 -28.97
CA ARG A 5 126.21 -62.05 -28.75
C ARG A 5 125.35 -61.14 -29.62
N GLU A 6 125.11 -61.50 -30.88
CA GLU A 6 124.23 -60.75 -31.78
C GLU A 6 122.76 -60.75 -31.31
N GLU A 7 122.25 -61.88 -30.82
CA GLU A 7 120.91 -61.96 -30.23
C GLU A 7 120.77 -61.12 -28.95
N ARG A 8 121.77 -61.15 -28.06
CA ARG A 8 121.80 -60.28 -26.88
C ARG A 8 121.81 -58.79 -27.27
N ALA A 9 122.55 -58.42 -28.31
CA ALA A 9 122.57 -57.05 -28.83
C ALA A 9 121.20 -56.63 -29.42
N LYS A 10 120.53 -57.52 -30.17
CA LYS A 10 119.16 -57.30 -30.68
C LYS A 10 118.16 -57.11 -29.54
N ARG A 11 118.18 -57.98 -28.52
CA ARG A 11 117.33 -57.86 -27.32
C ARG A 11 117.56 -56.54 -26.60
N LYS A 12 118.83 -56.14 -26.41
CA LYS A 12 119.17 -54.85 -25.77
C LYS A 12 118.65 -53.64 -26.58
N LYS A 13 118.70 -53.72 -27.91
CA LYS A 13 118.15 -52.67 -28.81
C LYS A 13 116.63 -52.57 -28.69
N ILE A 14 115.93 -53.71 -28.65
CA ILE A 14 114.47 -53.78 -28.45
C ILE A 14 114.10 -53.20 -27.07
N TRP A 15 114.76 -53.63 -26.00
CA TRP A 15 114.51 -53.08 -24.66
C TRP A 15 114.76 -51.57 -24.59
N LYS A 16 115.84 -51.08 -25.21
CA LYS A 16 116.11 -49.64 -25.30
C LYS A 16 114.99 -48.90 -26.03
N GLN A 17 114.44 -49.48 -27.10
CA GLN A 17 113.31 -48.90 -27.84
C GLN A 17 112.02 -48.88 -27.01
N ILE A 18 111.70 -49.97 -26.31
CA ILE A 18 110.53 -50.07 -25.43
C ILE A 18 110.63 -49.01 -24.32
N CYS A 19 111.75 -48.96 -23.60
CA CYS A 19 111.93 -48.04 -22.47
C CYS A 19 111.97 -46.56 -22.90
N SER A 20 112.64 -46.24 -24.02
CA SER A 20 112.81 -44.83 -24.43
C SER A 20 111.68 -44.28 -25.29
N LYS A 21 110.90 -45.13 -25.98
CA LYS A 21 109.86 -44.68 -26.90
C LYS A 21 108.47 -45.19 -26.49
N GLU A 22 108.30 -46.49 -26.35
CA GLU A 22 106.97 -47.08 -26.17
C GLU A 22 106.38 -46.77 -24.78
N VAL A 23 107.18 -46.88 -23.72
CA VAL A 23 106.74 -46.60 -22.34
C VAL A 23 106.33 -45.12 -22.17
N PRO A 24 107.12 -44.11 -22.61
CA PRO A 24 106.67 -42.71 -22.54
C PRO A 24 105.42 -42.42 -23.38
N ILE A 25 105.28 -43.04 -24.56
CA ILE A 25 104.07 -42.89 -25.40
C ILE A 25 102.85 -43.49 -24.69
N ALA A 26 102.98 -44.69 -24.12
CA ALA A 26 101.91 -45.34 -23.37
C ALA A 26 101.53 -44.52 -22.13
N TYR A 27 102.51 -44.02 -21.37
CA TYR A 27 102.29 -43.13 -20.23
C TYR A 27 101.58 -41.84 -20.64
N LYS A 28 102.01 -41.19 -21.72
CA LYS A 28 101.37 -39.96 -22.24
C LYS A 28 99.92 -40.22 -22.63
N ARG A 29 99.63 -41.33 -23.33
CA ARG A 29 98.26 -41.75 -23.69
C ARG A 29 97.42 -42.03 -22.45
N MET A 30 97.96 -42.74 -21.47
CA MET A 30 97.28 -43.04 -20.20
C MET A 30 96.98 -41.76 -19.42
N SER A 31 97.96 -40.88 -19.26
CA SER A 31 97.83 -39.59 -18.57
C SER A 31 96.78 -38.69 -19.24
N GLN A 32 96.79 -38.60 -20.57
CA GLN A 32 95.77 -37.89 -21.35
C GLN A 32 94.38 -38.51 -21.17
N SER A 33 94.26 -39.84 -21.25
CA SER A 33 92.99 -40.54 -21.04
C SER A 33 92.42 -40.30 -19.64
N THR A 34 93.26 -40.39 -18.61
CA THR A 34 92.87 -40.13 -17.21
C THR A 34 92.43 -38.67 -17.02
N SER A 35 93.17 -37.71 -17.60
CA SER A 35 92.80 -36.29 -17.54
C SER A 35 91.44 -36.01 -18.20
N VAL A 36 91.19 -36.57 -19.38
CA VAL A 36 89.90 -36.45 -20.08
C VAL A 36 88.77 -37.10 -19.28
N LYS A 37 88.99 -38.30 -18.71
CA LYS A 37 88.01 -38.96 -17.84
C LYS A 37 87.66 -38.10 -16.63
N LEU A 38 88.65 -37.54 -15.94
CA LEU A 38 88.43 -36.66 -14.78
C LEU A 38 87.65 -35.40 -15.16
N LEU A 39 87.98 -34.77 -16.29
CA LEU A 39 87.24 -33.61 -16.79
C LEU A 39 85.79 -33.95 -17.11
N ASN A 40 85.54 -35.09 -17.76
CA ASN A 40 84.19 -35.53 -18.09
C ASN A 40 83.39 -35.86 -16.83
N LEU A 41 83.97 -36.56 -15.87
CA LEU A 41 83.34 -36.86 -14.58
C LEU A 41 82.96 -35.56 -13.84
N ARG A 42 83.85 -34.56 -13.83
CA ARG A 42 83.58 -33.25 -13.23
C ARG A 42 82.45 -32.49 -13.94
N LYS A 43 82.40 -32.55 -15.27
CA LYS A 43 81.30 -31.94 -16.04
C LYS A 43 79.96 -32.61 -15.74
N ILE A 44 79.93 -33.95 -15.73
CA ILE A 44 78.72 -34.72 -15.45
C ILE A 44 78.23 -34.43 -14.03
N SER A 45 79.11 -34.44 -13.03
CA SER A 45 78.71 -34.15 -11.65
C SER A 45 78.12 -32.75 -11.48
N GLN A 46 78.69 -31.74 -12.16
CA GLN A 46 78.13 -30.38 -12.17
C GLN A 46 76.75 -30.32 -12.83
N LEU A 47 76.54 -31.03 -13.94
CA LEU A 47 75.24 -31.11 -14.61
C LEU A 47 74.20 -31.79 -13.71
N CYS A 48 74.54 -32.92 -13.10
CA CYS A 48 73.67 -33.62 -12.16
C CYS A 48 73.34 -32.73 -10.94
N GLN A 49 74.31 -32.00 -10.39
CA GLN A 49 74.07 -31.08 -9.28
C GLN A 49 73.12 -29.94 -9.70
N ARG A 50 73.26 -29.42 -10.91
CA ARG A 50 72.39 -28.35 -11.42
C ARG A 50 70.95 -28.83 -11.62
N GLU A 51 70.76 -30.01 -12.20
CA GLU A 51 69.41 -30.56 -12.41
C GLU A 51 68.74 -30.91 -11.08
N THR A 52 69.45 -31.54 -10.15
CA THR A 52 68.92 -31.84 -8.81
C THR A 52 68.53 -30.57 -8.05
N LYS A 53 69.37 -29.52 -8.06
CA LYS A 53 69.03 -28.21 -7.47
C LYS A 53 67.82 -27.57 -8.14
N ARG A 54 67.71 -27.64 -9.47
CA ARG A 54 66.56 -27.10 -10.21
C ARG A 54 65.25 -27.80 -9.81
N VAL A 55 65.26 -29.13 -9.75
CA VAL A 55 64.07 -29.91 -9.35
C VAL A 55 63.72 -29.62 -7.89
N ALA A 56 64.69 -29.64 -6.98
CA ALA A 56 64.47 -29.33 -5.56
C ALA A 56 63.89 -27.91 -5.36
N TYR A 57 64.41 -26.91 -6.09
CA TYR A 57 63.89 -25.54 -6.03
C TYR A 57 62.44 -25.45 -6.55
N LYS A 58 62.12 -26.15 -7.63
CA LYS A 58 60.74 -26.22 -8.16
C LYS A 58 59.78 -26.80 -7.10
N TYR A 59 60.16 -27.89 -6.45
CA TYR A 59 59.38 -28.50 -5.36
C TYR A 59 59.24 -27.57 -4.16
N TYR A 60 60.34 -26.93 -3.72
CA TYR A 60 60.31 -26.00 -2.59
C TYR A 60 59.40 -24.81 -2.86
N LYS A 61 59.51 -24.17 -4.03
CA LYS A 61 58.67 -23.03 -4.40
C LYS A 61 57.19 -23.44 -4.46
N MET A 62 56.89 -24.59 -5.06
CA MET A 62 55.52 -25.10 -5.12
C MET A 62 54.96 -25.34 -3.72
N ASN A 63 55.70 -26.01 -2.84
CA ASN A 63 55.26 -26.29 -1.47
C ASN A 63 55.16 -25.05 -0.58
N LYS A 64 55.95 -24.00 -0.84
CA LYS A 64 55.87 -22.73 -0.11
C LYS A 64 54.59 -21.95 -0.46
N ASP A 65 54.25 -21.84 -1.74
CA ASP A 65 53.16 -21.00 -2.22
C ASP A 65 51.79 -21.71 -2.20
N TYR A 66 51.79 -23.04 -2.33
CA TYR A 66 50.58 -23.87 -2.34
C TYR A 66 49.68 -23.70 -1.09
N PRO A 67 50.18 -23.79 0.16
CA PRO A 67 49.33 -23.64 1.34
C PRO A 67 48.70 -22.24 1.42
N TYR A 68 49.39 -21.21 0.95
CA TYR A 68 48.84 -19.86 0.90
C TYR A 68 47.70 -19.74 -0.11
N LYS A 69 47.87 -20.34 -1.31
CA LYS A 69 46.82 -20.40 -2.34
C LYS A 69 45.59 -21.18 -1.84
N CYS A 70 45.78 -22.33 -1.20
CA CYS A 70 44.68 -23.11 -0.62
C CYS A 70 43.92 -22.31 0.45
N LYS A 71 44.64 -21.66 1.39
CA LYS A 71 44.01 -20.81 2.42
C LYS A 71 43.28 -19.60 1.85
N ARG A 72 43.77 -19.03 0.75
CA ARG A 72 43.08 -17.94 0.04
C ARG A 72 41.78 -18.44 -0.60
N ALA A 73 41.86 -19.53 -1.36
CA ALA A 73 40.68 -20.14 -1.99
C ALA A 73 39.62 -20.56 -0.95
N MET A 74 40.03 -21.14 0.19
CA MET A 74 39.12 -21.47 1.29
C MET A 74 38.42 -20.24 1.87
N ARG A 75 39.13 -19.11 2.02
CA ARG A 75 38.53 -17.86 2.51
C ARG A 75 37.57 -17.25 1.50
N GLU A 76 37.94 -17.21 0.23
CA GLU A 76 37.07 -16.73 -0.85
C GLU A 76 35.81 -17.60 -0.96
N MET A 77 35.94 -18.92 -0.85
CA MET A 77 34.83 -19.86 -0.80
C MET A 77 33.92 -19.60 0.40
N LEU A 78 34.48 -19.44 1.61
CA LEU A 78 33.69 -19.15 2.81
C LEU A 78 32.90 -17.83 2.68
N ILE A 79 33.52 -16.79 2.11
CA ILE A 79 32.87 -15.50 1.86
C ILE A 79 31.73 -15.67 0.85
N PHE A 80 31.98 -16.43 -0.22
CA PHE A 80 30.96 -16.75 -1.21
C PHE A 80 29.75 -17.45 -0.58
N TRP A 81 29.96 -18.51 0.21
CA TRP A 81 28.86 -19.21 0.87
C TRP A 81 28.07 -18.31 1.82
N LYS A 82 28.75 -17.50 2.65
CA LYS A 82 28.07 -16.55 3.55
C LYS A 82 27.25 -15.51 2.80
N ARG A 83 27.76 -15.04 1.66
CA ARG A 83 27.04 -14.10 0.79
C ARG A 83 25.84 -14.77 0.15
N ASN A 84 26.01 -15.95 -0.42
CA ASN A 84 24.95 -16.72 -1.05
C ASN A 84 23.83 -17.05 -0.06
N GLU A 85 24.17 -17.49 1.15
CA GLU A 85 23.18 -17.78 2.20
C GLU A 85 22.40 -16.52 2.64
N ARG A 86 23.07 -15.36 2.67
CA ARG A 86 22.40 -14.08 2.92
C ARG A 86 21.45 -13.71 1.77
N GLU A 87 21.93 -13.77 0.54
CA GLU A 87 21.14 -13.47 -0.67
C GLU A 87 19.92 -14.40 -0.79
N GLU A 88 20.08 -15.70 -0.51
CA GLU A 88 18.98 -16.66 -0.52
C GLU A 88 17.94 -16.36 0.57
N ARG A 89 18.39 -16.02 1.78
CA ARG A 89 17.49 -15.61 2.87
C ARG A 89 16.71 -14.34 2.52
N GLU A 90 17.38 -13.35 1.94
CA GLU A 90 16.76 -12.10 1.49
C GLU A 90 15.79 -12.33 0.33
N ALA A 91 16.13 -13.22 -0.62
CA ALA A 91 15.26 -13.61 -1.72
C ALA A 91 13.99 -14.33 -1.22
N ARG A 92 14.12 -15.26 -0.26
CA ARG A 92 12.96 -15.92 0.36
C ARG A 92 12.04 -14.90 1.06
N LYS A 93 12.59 -13.97 1.84
CA LYS A 93 11.81 -12.91 2.51
C LYS A 93 11.12 -11.99 1.51
N ARG A 94 11.79 -11.64 0.41
CA ARG A 94 11.21 -10.80 -0.65
C ARG A 94 10.07 -11.52 -1.35
N ALA A 95 10.26 -12.78 -1.71
CA ALA A 95 9.22 -13.61 -2.33
C ALA A 95 8.00 -13.82 -1.40
N GLU A 96 8.23 -14.03 -0.11
CA GLU A 96 7.16 -14.15 0.89
C GLU A 96 6.37 -12.84 1.02
N LYS A 97 7.07 -11.69 1.10
CA LYS A 97 6.43 -10.38 1.16
C LYS A 97 5.64 -10.06 -0.11
N GLU A 98 6.20 -10.34 -1.28
CA GLU A 98 5.50 -10.17 -2.56
C GLU A 98 4.27 -11.09 -2.68
N ALA A 99 4.33 -12.31 -2.14
CA ALA A 99 3.18 -13.21 -2.11
C ALA A 99 2.07 -12.67 -1.19
N GLN A 100 2.43 -12.16 0.00
CA GLN A 100 1.46 -11.54 0.92
C GLN A 100 0.83 -10.28 0.32
N GLU A 101 1.63 -9.44 -0.34
CA GLU A 101 1.14 -8.23 -1.00
C GLU A 101 0.20 -8.57 -2.16
N LYS A 102 0.52 -9.60 -2.95
CA LYS A 102 -0.38 -10.10 -4.01
C LYS A 102 -1.70 -10.61 -3.47
N LEU A 103 -1.69 -11.38 -2.37
CA LEU A 103 -2.91 -11.85 -1.73
C LEU A 103 -3.79 -10.68 -1.26
N ARG A 104 -3.18 -9.67 -0.64
CA ARG A 104 -3.89 -8.47 -0.19
C ARG A 104 -4.48 -7.68 -1.37
N ILE A 105 -3.71 -7.48 -2.43
CA ILE A 105 -4.20 -6.78 -3.63
C ILE A 105 -5.33 -7.58 -4.29
N GLU A 106 -5.23 -8.91 -4.34
CA GLU A 106 -6.28 -9.76 -4.89
C GLU A 106 -7.57 -9.69 -4.06
N GLU A 107 -7.47 -9.66 -2.72
CA GLU A 107 -8.60 -9.41 -1.82
C GLU A 107 -9.22 -8.03 -2.03
N GLU A 108 -8.40 -6.97 -2.10
CA GLU A 108 -8.87 -5.60 -2.37
C GLU A 108 -9.55 -5.48 -3.74
N ILE A 109 -8.99 -6.12 -4.79
CA ILE A 109 -9.61 -6.17 -6.13
C ILE A 109 -10.92 -6.95 -6.10
N ARG A 110 -10.99 -8.06 -5.34
CA ARG A 110 -12.21 -8.86 -5.19
C ARG A 110 -13.31 -8.05 -4.51
N GLU A 111 -12.98 -7.31 -3.46
CA GLU A 111 -13.91 -6.39 -2.78
C GLU A 111 -14.37 -5.26 -3.70
N GLN A 112 -13.46 -4.63 -4.45
CA GLN A 112 -13.81 -3.61 -5.43
C GLN A 112 -14.74 -4.17 -6.52
N ARG A 113 -14.50 -5.40 -6.99
CA ARG A 113 -15.36 -6.07 -7.98
C ARG A 113 -16.76 -6.33 -7.42
N ARG A 114 -16.87 -6.77 -6.15
CA ARG A 114 -18.17 -6.91 -5.45
C ARG A 114 -18.90 -5.57 -5.35
N GLN A 115 -18.21 -4.51 -4.93
CA GLN A 115 -18.81 -3.18 -4.81
C GLN A 115 -19.30 -2.64 -6.17
N ALA A 116 -18.50 -2.81 -7.23
CA ALA A 116 -18.88 -2.41 -8.58
C ALA A 116 -20.10 -3.19 -9.09
N ARG A 117 -20.17 -4.50 -8.85
CA ARG A 117 -21.35 -5.32 -9.19
C ARG A 117 -22.59 -4.89 -8.43
N LYS A 118 -22.48 -4.59 -7.14
CA LYS A 118 -23.59 -4.08 -6.32
C LYS A 118 -24.11 -2.75 -6.87
N LEU A 119 -23.21 -1.84 -7.25
CA LEU A 119 -23.57 -0.58 -7.89
C LEU A 119 -24.27 -0.81 -9.24
N ASN A 120 -23.74 -1.70 -10.09
CA ASN A 120 -24.37 -2.05 -11.36
C ASN A 120 -25.76 -2.67 -11.19
N PHE A 121 -25.94 -3.52 -10.16
CA PHE A 121 -27.25 -4.09 -9.81
C PHE A 121 -28.25 -2.99 -9.45
N LEU A 122 -27.88 -2.05 -8.58
CA LEU A 122 -28.72 -0.93 -8.19
C LEU A 122 -29.06 -0.03 -9.37
N ILE A 123 -28.08 0.28 -10.22
CA ILE A 123 -28.30 1.06 -11.45
C ILE A 123 -29.32 0.35 -12.32
N THR A 124 -29.13 -0.95 -12.60
CA THR A 124 -30.04 -1.75 -13.42
C THR A 124 -31.45 -1.77 -12.82
N GLN A 125 -31.57 -1.93 -11.50
CA GLN A 125 -32.84 -1.89 -10.79
C GLN A 125 -33.54 -0.52 -10.95
N THR A 126 -32.81 0.59 -10.78
CA THR A 126 -33.36 1.94 -10.95
C THR A 126 -33.69 2.28 -12.41
N GLU A 127 -32.89 1.81 -13.37
CA GLU A 127 -33.11 2.00 -14.80
C GLU A 127 -34.37 1.25 -15.25
N LEU A 128 -34.53 0.00 -14.82
CA LEU A 128 -35.73 -0.80 -15.07
C LEU A 128 -36.95 -0.15 -14.44
N TYR A 129 -36.86 0.26 -13.17
CA TYR A 129 -37.94 0.96 -12.48
C TYR A 129 -38.36 2.24 -13.22
N SER A 130 -37.38 3.07 -13.61
CA SER A 130 -37.62 4.29 -14.40
C SER A 130 -38.27 4.00 -15.74
N HIS A 131 -37.83 2.94 -16.43
CA HIS A 131 -38.43 2.51 -17.70
C HIS A 131 -39.89 2.07 -17.52
N PHE A 132 -40.21 1.33 -16.46
CA PHE A 132 -41.59 0.91 -16.16
C PHE A 132 -42.51 2.07 -15.76
N VAL A 133 -42.01 3.02 -14.95
CA VAL A 133 -42.76 4.23 -14.57
C VAL A 133 -42.96 5.15 -15.78
N GLY A 134 -41.89 5.41 -16.56
CA GLY A 134 -41.93 6.24 -17.76
C GLY A 134 -42.85 5.69 -18.84
N LYS A 135 -42.86 4.37 -19.06
CA LYS A 135 -43.78 3.71 -20.00
C LYS A 135 -45.24 3.80 -19.57
N LYS A 136 -45.52 3.81 -18.25
CA LYS A 136 -46.87 4.02 -17.72
C LYS A 136 -47.35 5.47 -17.93
N ILE A 137 -46.46 6.45 -17.78
CA ILE A 137 -46.76 7.86 -18.07
C ILE A 137 -47.00 8.05 -19.58
N GLN A 138 -46.18 7.46 -20.45
CA GLN A 138 -46.39 7.51 -21.90
C GLN A 138 -47.63 6.75 -22.39
N GLY A 139 -48.00 5.66 -21.73
CA GLY A 139 -49.24 4.92 -22.02
C GLY A 139 -50.52 5.70 -21.68
N THR A 140 -50.41 6.78 -20.90
CA THR A 140 -51.51 7.67 -20.53
C THR A 140 -51.51 9.01 -21.28
N THR A 141 -50.53 9.27 -22.16
CA THR A 141 -50.40 10.57 -22.86
C THR A 141 -50.81 10.51 -24.34
N THR A 142 -51.94 9.86 -24.66
CA THR A 142 -52.67 10.22 -25.91
C THR A 142 -53.78 11.24 -25.71
N GLU A 143 -54.13 11.63 -24.48
CA GLU A 143 -54.87 12.87 -24.22
C GLU A 143 -54.39 13.49 -22.91
N ASP A 144 -54.30 14.82 -22.92
CA ASP A 144 -53.96 15.75 -21.83
C ASP A 144 -52.50 16.00 -21.45
N SER A 145 -52.06 17.18 -21.89
CA SER A 145 -50.89 17.91 -21.42
C SER A 145 -51.19 18.54 -20.06
N SER A 146 -50.48 18.11 -19.01
CA SER A 146 -50.15 19.01 -17.91
C SER A 146 -48.82 18.60 -17.27
N SER A 147 -47.88 19.53 -17.32
CA SER A 147 -46.54 19.44 -16.78
C SER A 147 -46.60 19.36 -15.25
N GLN A 148 -46.15 18.26 -14.64
CA GLN A 148 -45.69 18.29 -13.26
C GLN A 148 -44.35 17.57 -13.12
N SER A 149 -43.33 18.40 -12.94
CA SER A 149 -42.02 18.04 -12.44
C SER A 149 -42.14 17.48 -11.03
N VAL A 150 -41.91 16.18 -10.86
CA VAL A 150 -41.76 15.57 -9.54
C VAL A 150 -40.39 15.95 -9.01
N GLN A 151 -40.35 16.99 -8.18
CA GLN A 151 -39.25 17.21 -7.26
C GLN A 151 -39.36 16.17 -6.15
N THR A 152 -38.40 15.26 -6.07
CA THR A 152 -38.16 14.45 -4.87
C THR A 152 -37.66 15.38 -3.76
N GLN A 153 -38.59 15.84 -2.93
CA GLN A 153 -38.26 16.32 -1.58
C GLN A 153 -38.44 15.16 -0.61
N ASP A 154 -37.32 14.65 -0.11
CA ASP A 154 -37.24 13.81 1.08
C ASP A 154 -37.79 14.59 2.27
N ASN A 155 -39.03 14.29 2.67
CA ASN A 155 -39.55 14.63 3.99
C ASN A 155 -39.81 13.32 4.74
N ASN A 156 -38.82 12.96 5.54
CA ASN A 156 -38.85 11.80 6.41
C ASN A 156 -39.41 12.24 7.78
N LYS A 157 -40.68 11.92 8.05
CA LYS A 157 -41.26 11.81 9.41
C LYS A 157 -42.66 11.19 9.33
N ASN A 158 -42.67 9.87 9.19
CA ASN A 158 -43.59 8.94 9.84
C ASN A 158 -43.22 7.56 9.32
N LYS A 159 -42.41 6.82 10.09
CA LYS A 159 -42.13 5.40 9.84
C LYS A 159 -43.43 4.61 10.03
N PRO A 160 -44.01 3.99 8.98
CA PRO A 160 -44.85 2.82 9.19
C PRO A 160 -43.91 1.63 9.39
N GLU A 161 -44.08 0.88 10.47
CA GLU A 161 -43.26 -0.28 10.87
C GLU A 161 -43.41 -1.51 9.95
N ASN A 162 -43.25 -1.36 8.64
CA ASN A 162 -43.08 -2.50 7.75
C ASN A 162 -42.17 -2.13 6.58
N ASP A 163 -40.91 -1.82 6.88
CA ASP A 163 -39.82 -1.92 5.91
C ASP A 163 -39.61 -3.41 5.58
N LYS A 164 -40.51 -3.99 4.77
CA LYS A 164 -40.13 -5.15 3.97
C LYS A 164 -39.07 -4.64 3.00
N GLN A 165 -37.80 -4.84 3.34
CA GLN A 165 -36.71 -4.58 2.41
C GLN A 165 -37.03 -5.34 1.12
N VAL A 166 -37.27 -4.59 0.03
CA VAL A 166 -37.67 -5.13 -1.27
C VAL A 166 -36.52 -5.89 -1.95
N THR A 167 -35.33 -5.75 -1.39
CA THR A 167 -34.09 -6.47 -1.73
C THR A 167 -33.45 -6.95 -0.45
N ASP A 168 -33.40 -8.27 -0.23
CA ASP A 168 -32.49 -8.83 0.76
C ASP A 168 -31.10 -8.97 0.11
N PHE A 169 -30.13 -8.18 0.59
CA PHE A 169 -28.77 -8.19 0.04
C PHE A 169 -27.96 -9.40 0.52
N ASP A 170 -28.37 -10.06 1.60
CA ASP A 170 -27.65 -11.19 2.18
C ASP A 170 -27.92 -12.50 1.39
N GLU A 171 -29.01 -12.55 0.59
CA GLU A 171 -29.32 -13.67 -0.31
C GLU A 171 -28.69 -13.55 -1.70
N ILE A 172 -28.04 -12.41 -2.01
CA ILE A 172 -27.45 -12.15 -3.33
C ILE A 172 -25.94 -12.41 -3.28
N ASP A 173 -25.53 -13.49 -3.94
CA ASP A 173 -24.12 -13.79 -4.18
C ASP A 173 -23.57 -12.87 -5.29
N PHE A 174 -22.86 -11.81 -4.89
CA PHE A 174 -22.18 -10.91 -5.82
C PHE A 174 -20.80 -11.44 -6.27
N ASP A 175 -20.35 -12.57 -5.72
CA ASP A 175 -19.10 -13.23 -6.13
C ASP A 175 -19.30 -14.14 -7.35
N ASP A 176 -20.51 -14.66 -7.59
CA ASP A 176 -20.84 -15.47 -8.79
C ASP A 176 -20.64 -14.66 -10.10
N ASP A 177 -20.05 -15.27 -11.13
CA ASP A 177 -19.68 -14.60 -12.39
C ASP A 177 -20.85 -14.47 -13.39
N ASP A 178 -22.02 -15.03 -13.07
CA ASP A 178 -23.20 -15.05 -13.94
C ASP A 178 -23.99 -13.73 -13.88
N GLU A 179 -23.63 -12.76 -14.73
CA GLU A 179 -24.31 -11.45 -14.83
C GLU A 179 -25.82 -11.55 -15.15
N ASP A 180 -26.25 -12.60 -15.86
CA ASP A 180 -27.64 -12.77 -16.27
C ASP A 180 -28.56 -13.06 -15.08
N LYS A 181 -28.11 -13.87 -14.11
CA LYS A 181 -28.84 -14.12 -12.87
C LYS A 181 -29.00 -12.84 -12.05
N LEU A 182 -27.97 -11.99 -12.04
CA LEU A 182 -27.98 -10.72 -11.31
C LEU A 182 -28.99 -9.74 -11.93
N LYS A 183 -29.09 -9.70 -13.27
CA LYS A 183 -30.10 -8.91 -13.99
C LYS A 183 -31.52 -9.41 -13.75
N GLU A 184 -31.73 -10.72 -13.74
CA GLU A 184 -33.04 -11.32 -13.47
C GLU A 184 -33.53 -10.97 -12.06
N ARG A 185 -32.65 -11.05 -11.05
CA ARG A 185 -32.99 -10.60 -9.68
C ARG A 185 -33.28 -9.10 -9.59
N ALA A 186 -32.54 -8.27 -10.33
CA ALA A 186 -32.79 -6.83 -10.39
C ALA A 186 -34.18 -6.53 -10.97
N GLN A 187 -34.61 -7.28 -11.99
CA GLN A 187 -35.96 -7.19 -12.55
C GLN A 187 -37.02 -7.59 -11.54
N GLN A 188 -36.88 -8.73 -10.88
CA GLN A 188 -37.83 -9.22 -9.88
C GLN A 188 -38.00 -8.22 -8.72
N SER A 189 -36.90 -7.62 -8.27
CA SER A 189 -36.96 -6.61 -7.22
C SER A 189 -37.58 -5.30 -7.69
N ALA A 190 -37.26 -4.83 -8.90
CA ALA A 190 -37.91 -3.65 -9.48
C ALA A 190 -39.43 -3.84 -9.62
N GLU A 191 -39.88 -5.04 -10.03
CA GLU A 191 -41.30 -5.39 -10.10
C GLU A 191 -41.96 -5.43 -8.71
N ALA A 192 -41.28 -5.98 -7.70
CA ALA A 192 -41.78 -6.02 -6.32
C ALA A 192 -41.93 -4.60 -5.75
N ALA A 193 -40.97 -3.71 -6.01
CA ALA A 193 -41.01 -2.31 -5.60
C ALA A 193 -42.20 -1.57 -6.24
N LEU A 194 -42.46 -1.81 -7.53
CA LEU A 194 -43.61 -1.24 -8.23
C LEU A 194 -44.95 -1.71 -7.66
N LYS A 195 -45.07 -3.00 -7.32
CA LYS A 195 -46.29 -3.54 -6.71
C LYS A 195 -46.59 -2.89 -5.36
N LEU A 196 -45.57 -2.75 -4.52
CA LEU A 196 -45.70 -2.07 -3.22
C LEU A 196 -46.09 -0.59 -3.40
N CYS A 197 -45.44 0.10 -4.33
CA CYS A 197 -45.76 1.49 -4.64
C CYS A 197 -47.21 1.63 -5.16
N GLN A 198 -47.68 0.70 -5.99
CA GLN A 198 -49.07 0.66 -6.46
C GLN A 198 -50.07 0.42 -5.34
N GLU A 199 -49.78 -0.48 -4.40
CA GLU A 199 -50.61 -0.70 -3.23
C GLU A 199 -50.67 0.54 -2.34
N GLN A 200 -49.54 1.18 -2.06
CA GLN A 200 -49.49 2.43 -1.32
C GLN A 200 -50.27 3.57 -2.01
N THR A 201 -50.16 3.68 -3.34
CA THR A 201 -50.91 4.70 -4.09
C THR A 201 -52.42 4.43 -4.05
N LYS A 202 -52.86 3.16 -4.14
CA LYS A 202 -54.28 2.79 -4.02
C LYS A 202 -54.83 3.08 -2.64
N ILE A 203 -54.08 2.77 -1.58
CA ILE A 203 -54.46 3.08 -0.20
C ILE A 203 -54.62 4.60 -0.05
N PHE A 204 -53.67 5.38 -0.57
CA PHE A 204 -53.74 6.84 -0.54
C PHE A 204 -54.91 7.41 -1.36
N ASP A 205 -55.20 6.87 -2.55
CA ASP A 205 -56.35 7.26 -3.38
C ASP A 205 -57.70 6.91 -2.72
N GLU A 206 -57.77 5.78 -2.00
CA GLU A 206 -58.94 5.37 -1.22
C GLU A 206 -59.14 6.26 0.01
N GLU A 207 -58.05 6.59 0.72
CA GLU A 207 -58.05 7.46 1.90
C GLU A 207 -58.41 8.91 1.52
N THR A 208 -57.84 9.45 0.44
CA THR A 208 -58.18 10.78 -0.07
C THR A 208 -59.61 10.85 -0.64
N LYS A 209 -60.11 9.80 -1.31
CA LYS A 209 -61.53 9.73 -1.72
C LYS A 209 -62.48 9.64 -0.52
N ALA A 210 -62.10 8.94 0.55
CA ALA A 210 -62.87 8.87 1.77
C ALA A 210 -62.92 10.23 2.49
N LEU A 211 -61.78 10.93 2.58
CA LEU A 211 -61.68 12.29 3.12
C LEU A 211 -62.49 13.30 2.28
N ARG A 212 -62.44 13.22 0.94
CA ARG A 212 -63.26 14.06 0.04
C ARG A 212 -64.76 13.82 0.22
N LYS A 213 -65.21 12.56 0.33
CA LYS A 213 -66.63 12.23 0.60
C LYS A 213 -67.11 12.72 1.97
N GLN A 214 -66.23 12.71 2.98
CA GLN A 214 -66.55 13.27 4.30
C GLN A 214 -66.61 14.81 4.28
N ALA A 215 -65.77 15.47 3.46
CA ALA A 215 -65.82 16.91 3.25
C ALA A 215 -67.05 17.36 2.42
N GLU A 216 -67.49 16.59 1.42
CA GLU A 216 -68.69 16.88 0.63
C GLU A 216 -70.00 16.70 1.42
N SER A 217 -70.00 15.84 2.46
CA SER A 217 -71.17 15.62 3.32
C SER A 217 -71.30 16.66 4.45
N ASN A 218 -70.24 17.39 4.79
CA ASN A 218 -70.23 18.44 5.81
C ASN A 218 -70.05 19.80 5.12
N ASN A 219 -71.17 20.47 4.88
CA ASN A 219 -71.27 21.70 4.12
C ASN A 219 -70.67 22.92 4.85
N ASN A 220 -69.35 22.94 5.09
CA ASN A 220 -68.64 24.13 5.54
C ASN A 220 -67.11 24.04 5.39
N LEU A 221 -66.55 25.12 4.83
CA LEU A 221 -65.14 25.54 4.76
C LEU A 221 -64.38 25.19 3.47
N ASN A 222 -64.45 26.13 2.51
CA ASN A 222 -63.38 26.40 1.55
C ASN A 222 -62.15 26.92 2.31
N ILE A 223 -61.14 26.06 2.52
CA ILE A 223 -59.78 26.49 2.86
C ILE A 223 -58.92 26.18 1.62
N SER A 224 -58.33 27.22 1.04
CA SER A 224 -57.52 27.12 -0.18
C SER A 224 -56.18 26.43 0.09
N GLU A 225 -55.78 25.60 -0.87
CA GLU A 225 -54.60 24.71 -0.88
C GLU A 225 -53.25 25.41 -0.62
N GLU A 226 -53.20 26.75 -0.70
CA GLU A 226 -51.96 27.53 -0.59
C GLU A 226 -51.40 27.63 0.84
N GLN A 227 -52.25 27.59 1.88
CA GLN A 227 -51.80 27.84 3.27
C GLN A 227 -51.13 26.63 3.96
N LEU A 228 -51.28 25.41 3.42
CA LEU A 228 -50.69 24.20 4.00
C LEU A 228 -49.28 23.88 3.47
N ASN A 229 -48.86 24.53 2.37
CA ASN A 229 -47.56 24.31 1.73
C ASN A 229 -46.42 25.17 2.31
N GLU A 230 -46.70 25.99 3.32
CA GLU A 230 -45.75 26.99 3.86
C GLU A 230 -44.99 26.55 5.13
N ILE A 231 -44.80 25.24 5.36
CA ILE A 231 -43.80 24.77 6.33
C ILE A 231 -42.48 24.57 5.59
N ASP A 232 -41.74 25.66 5.41
CA ASP A 232 -40.58 25.75 4.54
C ASP A 232 -39.28 25.29 5.25
N PHE A 233 -38.85 24.05 4.99
CA PHE A 233 -37.60 23.46 5.51
C PHE A 233 -36.32 24.11 4.94
N LYS A 234 -36.45 25.01 3.96
CA LYS A 234 -35.31 25.72 3.35
C LYS A 234 -34.79 26.88 4.18
N ASN A 235 -35.52 27.30 5.21
CA ASN A 235 -35.10 28.32 6.17
C ASN A 235 -34.91 27.69 7.56
N PRO A 236 -33.68 27.34 7.99
CA PRO A 236 -33.41 26.86 9.35
C PRO A 236 -33.74 27.91 10.43
N THR A 237 -33.97 29.17 10.04
CA THR A 237 -34.48 30.24 10.90
C THR A 237 -35.93 29.99 11.38
N SER A 238 -36.68 29.08 10.76
CA SER A 238 -38.01 28.69 11.27
C SER A 238 -37.92 27.83 12.55
N LEU A 239 -36.79 27.15 12.78
CA LEU A 239 -36.52 26.43 14.03
C LEU A 239 -35.85 27.30 15.10
N THR A 240 -35.41 28.51 14.75
CA THR A 240 -34.84 29.45 15.72
C THR A 240 -35.97 30.19 16.42
N SER A 241 -36.36 29.71 17.60
CA SER A 241 -37.13 30.52 18.54
C SER A 241 -36.27 31.68 19.03
N GLY A 242 -36.18 32.76 18.25
CA GLY A 242 -35.92 34.14 18.68
C GLY A 242 -34.67 34.48 19.52
N MET A 243 -33.72 33.56 19.77
CA MET A 243 -32.52 33.89 20.55
C MET A 243 -31.35 34.23 19.61
N GLU A 244 -31.13 35.53 19.39
CA GLU A 244 -29.85 36.01 18.87
C GLU A 244 -28.80 35.86 19.98
N THR A 245 -27.91 34.89 19.84
CA THR A 245 -26.83 34.68 20.81
C THR A 245 -25.76 35.76 20.63
N GLU A 246 -25.60 36.61 21.65
CA GLU A 246 -24.52 37.58 21.73
C GLU A 246 -23.16 36.88 21.87
N GLN A 247 -22.12 37.52 21.34
CA GLN A 247 -20.75 37.01 21.44
C GLN A 247 -20.33 36.88 22.92
N PRO A 248 -19.71 35.76 23.34
CA PRO A 248 -19.21 35.59 24.70
C PRO A 248 -18.13 36.65 25.02
N LYS A 249 -18.24 37.27 26.19
CA LYS A 249 -17.34 38.32 26.67
C LYS A 249 -15.96 37.79 27.01
N MET A 250 -15.87 36.50 27.33
CA MET A 250 -14.61 35.80 27.57
C MET A 250 -13.73 35.69 26.31
N LEU A 251 -14.31 35.88 25.13
CA LEU A 251 -13.59 35.85 23.86
C LEU A 251 -12.88 37.19 23.61
N THR A 252 -11.56 37.17 23.45
CA THR A 252 -10.75 38.39 23.25
C THR A 252 -10.78 38.95 21.82
N CYS A 253 -11.35 38.22 20.86
CA CYS A 253 -11.49 38.66 19.47
C CYS A 253 -12.94 38.97 19.10
N GLN A 254 -13.16 39.80 18.08
CA GLN A 254 -14.51 40.06 17.56
C GLN A 254 -14.88 39.08 16.44
N LEU A 255 -16.02 38.40 16.56
CA LEU A 255 -16.52 37.48 15.53
C LEU A 255 -17.11 38.25 14.35
N LYS A 256 -16.88 37.76 13.13
CA LYS A 256 -17.56 38.28 11.93
C LYS A 256 -19.02 37.81 11.90
N ALA A 257 -19.89 38.53 11.18
CA ALA A 257 -21.33 38.25 11.14
C ALA A 257 -21.68 36.79 10.76
N TYR A 258 -20.94 36.19 9.82
CA TYR A 258 -21.16 34.79 9.45
C TYR A 258 -20.70 33.80 10.54
N GLN A 259 -19.65 34.15 11.30
CA GLN A 259 -19.18 33.34 12.43
C GLN A 259 -20.14 33.40 13.61
N LEU A 260 -20.78 34.56 13.82
CA LEU A 260 -21.83 34.71 14.82
C LEU A 260 -23.07 33.87 14.46
N LYS A 261 -23.46 33.84 13.18
CA LYS A 261 -24.51 32.94 12.69
C LYS A 261 -24.15 31.46 12.89
N GLY A 262 -22.91 31.08 12.59
CA GLY A 262 -22.40 29.72 12.85
C GLY A 262 -22.40 29.35 14.33
N LEU A 263 -22.00 30.28 15.21
CA LEU A 263 -22.06 30.10 16.66
C LEU A 263 -23.50 29.91 17.15
N ASN A 264 -24.44 30.74 16.67
CA ASN A 264 -25.84 30.63 17.07
C ASN A 264 -26.45 29.28 16.65
N TRP A 265 -26.12 28.83 15.45
CA TRP A 265 -26.52 27.52 14.97
C TRP A 265 -25.95 26.38 15.84
N LEU A 266 -24.66 26.45 16.19
CA LEU A 266 -24.03 25.47 17.09
C LEU A 266 -24.60 25.48 18.51
N ALA A 267 -24.93 26.66 19.05
CA ALA A 267 -25.55 26.80 20.37
C ALA A 267 -26.93 26.14 20.42
N ASN A 268 -27.76 26.37 19.39
CA ASN A 268 -29.09 25.75 19.29
C ASN A 268 -28.99 24.22 19.16
N LEU A 269 -28.03 23.72 18.38
CA LEU A 269 -27.78 22.27 18.30
C LEU A 269 -27.42 21.67 19.66
N TYR A 270 -26.60 22.38 20.45
CA TYR A 270 -26.25 21.96 21.79
C TYR A 270 -27.47 21.93 22.73
N GLU A 271 -28.33 22.96 22.71
CA GLU A 271 -29.55 23.01 23.51
C GLU A 271 -30.54 21.88 23.17
N GLN A 272 -30.60 21.49 21.89
CA GLN A 272 -31.44 20.39 21.41
C GLN A 272 -30.81 19.01 21.62
N GLY A 273 -29.55 18.93 22.05
CA GLY A 273 -28.81 17.67 22.19
C GLY A 273 -28.51 16.98 20.85
N ILE A 274 -28.43 17.75 19.76
CA ILE A 274 -28.18 17.25 18.40
C ILE A 274 -26.73 17.51 18.02
N ASN A 275 -26.06 16.50 17.47
CA ASN A 275 -24.73 16.67 16.91
C ASN A 275 -24.81 17.30 15.51
N GLY A 276 -23.95 18.28 15.23
CA GLY A 276 -23.88 18.96 13.93
C GLY A 276 -22.53 18.82 13.25
N ILE A 277 -22.54 18.88 11.91
CA ILE A 277 -21.34 18.97 11.08
C ILE A 277 -21.24 20.40 10.56
N LEU A 278 -20.16 21.10 10.93
CA LEU A 278 -19.88 22.43 10.40
C LEU A 278 -19.02 22.34 9.14
N ALA A 279 -19.66 22.46 7.97
CA ALA A 279 -19.05 22.26 6.65
C ALA A 279 -18.67 23.56 5.94
N ASP A 280 -18.23 24.58 6.69
CA ASP A 280 -17.76 25.85 6.12
C ASP A 280 -16.49 25.66 5.27
N GLU A 281 -16.28 26.54 4.29
CA GLU A 281 -15.07 26.57 3.45
C GLU A 281 -13.78 26.72 4.32
N MET A 282 -12.65 26.24 3.80
CA MET A 282 -11.36 26.35 4.49
C MET A 282 -10.97 27.83 4.67
N GLY A 283 -10.49 28.21 5.85
CA GLY A 283 -10.10 29.60 6.14
C GLY A 283 -11.21 30.50 6.71
N LEU A 284 -12.47 30.04 6.79
CA LEU A 284 -13.56 30.81 7.41
C LEU A 284 -13.47 30.94 8.94
N GLY A 285 -12.50 30.26 9.57
CA GLY A 285 -12.26 30.35 11.01
C GLY A 285 -13.09 29.38 11.84
N LYS A 286 -13.24 28.13 11.37
CA LYS A 286 -13.91 27.04 12.10
C LYS A 286 -13.33 26.86 13.51
N THR A 287 -12.01 26.95 13.66
CA THR A 287 -11.32 26.92 14.96
C THR A 287 -11.83 28.01 15.91
N VAL A 288 -12.00 29.24 15.42
CA VAL A 288 -12.48 30.37 16.23
C VAL A 288 -13.95 30.16 16.61
N GLN A 289 -14.78 29.64 15.70
CA GLN A 289 -16.18 29.29 16.01
C GLN A 289 -16.27 28.19 17.08
N SER A 290 -15.41 27.16 17.04
CA SER A 290 -15.37 26.11 18.07
C SER A 290 -14.90 26.65 19.43
N ILE A 291 -13.89 27.52 19.45
CA ILE A 291 -13.44 28.19 20.68
C ILE A 291 -14.54 29.09 21.24
N ALA A 292 -15.23 29.83 20.37
CA ALA A 292 -16.36 30.66 20.76
C ALA A 292 -17.52 29.86 21.34
N LEU A 293 -17.79 28.65 20.82
CA LEU A 293 -18.78 27.74 21.41
C LEU A 293 -18.38 27.30 22.82
N MET A 294 -17.13 26.87 23.03
CA MET A 294 -16.65 26.50 24.37
C MET A 294 -16.72 27.68 25.34
N ALA A 295 -16.36 28.88 24.87
CA ALA A 295 -16.44 30.09 25.69
C ALA A 295 -17.89 30.47 26.03
N TYR A 296 -18.80 30.35 25.07
CA TYR A 296 -20.24 30.55 25.27
C TYR A 296 -20.81 29.58 26.30
N LEU A 297 -20.46 28.29 26.23
CA LEU A 297 -20.91 27.28 27.21
C LEU A 297 -20.35 27.53 28.62
N ALA A 298 -19.11 28.01 28.71
CA ALA A 298 -18.50 28.39 30.00
C ALA A 298 -19.20 29.62 30.61
N GLU A 299 -19.52 30.64 29.82
CA GLU A 299 -20.12 31.88 30.32
C GLU A 299 -21.63 31.75 30.61
N LYS A 300 -22.40 31.14 29.70
CA LYS A 300 -23.86 31.03 29.81
C LYS A 300 -24.31 29.86 30.66
N ASN A 301 -23.72 28.68 30.45
CA ASN A 301 -24.17 27.44 31.07
C ASN A 301 -23.29 27.06 32.29
N ASN A 302 -22.23 27.84 32.55
CA ASN A 302 -21.23 27.59 33.60
C ASN A 302 -20.55 26.21 33.46
N ILE A 303 -20.38 25.74 32.21
CA ILE A 303 -19.76 24.45 31.88
C ILE A 303 -18.34 24.71 31.37
N TRP A 304 -17.35 24.45 32.24
CA TRP A 304 -15.94 24.70 31.92
C TRP A 304 -15.21 23.50 31.29
N GLY A 305 -15.85 22.33 31.23
CA GLY A 305 -15.27 21.11 30.65
C GLY A 305 -15.60 19.85 31.45
N PRO A 306 -15.03 18.68 31.09
CA PRO A 306 -13.88 18.51 30.18
C PRO A 306 -14.26 18.59 28.68
N PHE A 307 -13.51 19.39 27.92
CA PHE A 307 -13.61 19.45 26.46
C PHE A 307 -12.45 18.68 25.81
N LEU A 308 -12.73 17.94 24.74
CA LEU A 308 -11.73 17.19 23.98
C LEU A 308 -11.75 17.65 22.52
N VAL A 309 -10.61 18.13 22.03
CA VAL A 309 -10.40 18.49 20.63
C VAL A 309 -9.40 17.51 20.03
N ILE A 310 -9.78 16.89 18.91
CA ILE A 310 -8.91 15.98 18.16
C ILE A 310 -8.57 16.65 16.82
N CYS A 311 -7.28 16.84 16.56
CA CYS A 311 -6.79 17.40 15.30
C CYS A 311 -5.47 16.73 14.86
N PRO A 312 -5.07 16.86 13.59
CA PRO A 312 -3.79 16.36 13.11
C PRO A 312 -2.62 16.96 13.91
N ALA A 313 -1.60 16.14 14.20
CA ALA A 313 -0.45 16.52 15.03
C ALA A 313 0.25 17.81 14.55
N SER A 314 0.24 18.08 13.25
CA SER A 314 0.80 19.29 12.64
C SER A 314 0.09 20.59 13.03
N THR A 315 -1.17 20.52 13.48
CA THR A 315 -1.99 21.70 13.82
C THR A 315 -2.22 21.87 15.32
N LEU A 316 -1.75 20.93 16.16
CA LEU A 316 -1.87 20.99 17.62
C LEU A 316 -1.29 22.29 18.19
N HIS A 317 -0.08 22.67 17.74
CA HIS A 317 0.56 23.89 18.22
C HIS A 317 -0.24 25.14 17.87
N ASN A 318 -0.87 25.16 16.69
CA ASN A 318 -1.75 26.26 16.28
C ASN A 318 -3.00 26.34 17.18
N TRP A 319 -3.64 25.20 17.47
CA TRP A 319 -4.78 25.15 18.39
C TRP A 319 -4.43 25.70 19.78
N GLN A 320 -3.27 25.31 20.33
CA GLN A 320 -2.81 25.81 21.62
C GLN A 320 -2.61 27.33 21.63
N GLN A 321 -2.00 27.88 20.57
CA GLN A 321 -1.83 29.33 20.44
C GLN A 321 -3.17 30.05 20.32
N GLU A 322 -4.10 29.55 19.51
CA GLU A 322 -5.41 30.18 19.29
C GLU A 322 -6.27 30.14 20.55
N VAL A 323 -6.24 29.06 21.34
CA VAL A 323 -6.96 29.03 22.63
C VAL A 323 -6.33 30.02 23.61
N THR A 324 -5.00 30.05 23.73
CA THR A 324 -4.30 30.99 24.62
C THR A 324 -4.56 32.45 24.22
N LYS A 325 -4.69 32.72 22.92
CA LYS A 325 -4.94 34.06 22.38
C LYS A 325 -6.40 34.48 22.54
N PHE A 326 -7.34 33.63 22.15
CA PHE A 326 -8.76 33.97 22.03
C PHE A 326 -9.59 33.70 23.28
N ALA A 327 -9.19 32.75 24.12
CA ALA A 327 -9.88 32.40 25.36
C ALA A 327 -8.86 32.01 26.45
N PRO A 328 -8.06 32.96 26.97
CA PRO A 328 -6.98 32.68 27.93
C PRO A 328 -7.46 32.11 29.26
N GLU A 329 -8.74 32.28 29.59
CA GLU A 329 -9.36 31.72 30.80
C GLU A 329 -9.56 30.20 30.72
N LEU A 330 -9.60 29.63 29.51
CA LEU A 330 -9.69 28.18 29.30
C LEU A 330 -8.30 27.56 29.44
N LYS A 331 -8.14 26.65 30.41
CA LYS A 331 -6.89 25.92 30.61
C LYS A 331 -6.74 24.79 29.59
N VAL A 332 -5.65 24.82 28.83
CA VAL A 332 -5.26 23.78 27.88
C VAL A 332 -4.23 22.85 28.52
N ILE A 333 -4.38 21.54 28.30
CA ILE A 333 -3.49 20.49 28.80
C ILE A 333 -2.70 19.88 27.65
#